data_AF-K9RP99-F1
#
_entry.id   AF-K9RP99-F1
#
_cell.length_a   1.000
_cell.length_b   1.000
_cell.length_c   1.000
_cell.angle_alpha   90.00
_cell.angle_beta   90.00
_cell.angle_gamma   90.00
#
_symmetry.space_group_name_H-M   'P 1'
#
loop_
_entity.id
_entity.type
_entity.pdbx_description
1 polymer ?
#
loop_
_entity_poly.entity_id
_entity_poly.type
_entity_poly.pdbx_seq_one_letter_code
_entity_poly.pdbx_strand_id
1 'polypeptide(L)'
;MLPTVMMVILGLGVGVHPVQAQALPILKDGICPIGYTTQGNYCVPGRQATIAIPKLGVCPINYATQGNYCVGNQRAKPAVIKSGVCPVGYVTQGNYCVGQ
;
A
#
# COMPACT_ATOMS: atom_id res chain seq x y z
N MET A 1 1.51 26.53 -8.41
CA MET A 1 1.70 26.77 -9.86
C MET A 1 0.87 25.72 -10.58
N LEU A 2 -0.39 26.05 -10.88
CA LEU A 2 -1.27 25.22 -11.71
C LEU A 2 -0.74 25.22 -13.15
N PRO A 3 -1.03 24.16 -13.92
CA PRO A 3 -1.53 24.40 -15.25
C PRO A 3 -2.91 23.76 -15.39
N THR A 4 -3.88 24.64 -15.51
CA THR A 4 -5.15 24.42 -16.18
C THR A 4 -4.85 24.00 -17.63
N VAL A 5 -5.15 22.76 -18.01
CA VAL A 5 -5.42 22.43 -19.41
C VAL A 5 -6.85 21.93 -19.47
N MET A 6 -7.71 22.88 -19.80
CA MET A 6 -9.07 22.66 -20.24
C MET A 6 -8.99 22.01 -21.63
N MET A 7 -9.16 20.70 -21.72
CA MET A 7 -9.51 20.02 -22.97
C MET A 7 -10.91 19.44 -22.81
N VAL A 8 -11.89 20.16 -23.34
CA VAL A 8 -13.24 19.65 -23.58
C VAL A 8 -13.12 18.69 -24.75
N ILE A 9 -13.03 17.39 -24.46
CA ILE A 9 -13.18 16.34 -25.47
C ILE A 9 -14.61 15.83 -25.33
N LEU A 10 -15.48 16.23 -26.26
CA LEU A 10 -16.79 15.60 -26.51
C LEU A 10 -16.55 14.20 -27.11
N GLY A 11 -16.06 13.29 -26.26
CA GLY A 11 -15.95 11.88 -26.53
C GLY A 11 -16.38 11.14 -25.28
N LEU A 12 -17.17 10.08 -25.43
CA LEU A 12 -17.46 9.11 -24.38
C LEU A 12 -16.16 8.39 -24.00
N GLY A 13 -15.27 9.10 -23.29
CA GLY A 13 -14.02 8.60 -22.78
C GLY A 13 -14.32 7.76 -21.55
N VAL A 14 -14.24 6.44 -21.70
CA VAL A 14 -14.13 5.54 -20.55
C VAL A 14 -12.80 5.88 -19.87
N GLY A 15 -12.86 6.67 -18.80
CA GLY A 15 -11.69 7.02 -18.01
C GLY A 15 -11.10 5.77 -17.39
N VAL A 16 -10.01 5.26 -17.96
CA VAL A 16 -9.18 4.23 -17.34
C VAL A 16 -8.35 4.89 -16.24
N HIS A 17 -8.96 5.12 -15.07
CA HIS A 17 -8.19 5.49 -13.90
C HIS A 17 -7.31 4.30 -13.49
N PRO A 18 -5.98 4.49 -13.30
CA PRO A 18 -5.17 3.44 -12.73
C PRO A 18 -5.75 3.09 -11.35
N VAL A 19 -6.15 1.84 -11.15
CA VAL A 19 -6.50 1.31 -9.82
C VAL A 19 -5.19 1.28 -9.03
N GLN A 20 -4.92 2.38 -8.34
CA GLN A 20 -3.77 2.47 -7.46
C GLN A 20 -4.09 1.71 -6.18
N ALA A 21 -3.23 0.77 -5.81
CA ALA A 21 -3.35 0.04 -4.55
C ALA A 21 -3.43 1.04 -3.39
N GLN A 22 -4.53 0.96 -2.64
CA GLN A 22 -4.87 1.94 -1.61
C GLN A 22 -4.31 1.52 -0.26
N ALA A 23 -3.80 2.49 0.51
CA ALA A 23 -3.44 2.30 1.90
C ALA A 23 -4.70 2.09 2.75
N LEU A 24 -4.66 1.12 3.66
CA LEU A 24 -5.78 0.79 4.56
C LEU A 24 -5.35 0.99 6.01
N PRO A 25 -6.29 1.21 6.95
CA PRO A 25 -5.96 1.19 8.38
C PRO A 25 -5.31 -0.12 8.79
N ILE A 26 -4.26 -0.04 9.61
CA ILE A 26 -3.52 -1.19 10.13
C ILE A 26 -3.47 -1.16 11.65
N LEU A 27 -3.38 -2.34 12.28
CA LEU A 27 -3.25 -2.43 13.73
C LEU A 27 -1.99 -1.72 14.17
N LYS A 28 -2.11 -0.89 15.22
CA LYS A 28 -0.99 -0.17 15.79
C LYS A 28 -0.14 -1.11 16.63
N ASP A 29 1.06 -1.37 16.13
CA ASP A 29 2.20 -1.90 16.86
C ASP A 29 3.33 -0.85 16.86
N GLY A 30 3.64 -0.28 18.02
CA GLY A 30 4.63 0.79 18.15
C GLY A 30 4.23 2.12 17.49
N ILE A 31 5.19 2.77 16.83
CA ILE A 31 5.01 4.07 16.15
C ILE A 31 4.41 3.85 14.76
N CYS A 32 3.32 4.56 14.44
CA CYS A 32 2.70 4.47 13.12
C CYS A 32 3.67 4.89 11.99
N PRO A 33 3.57 4.26 10.81
CA PRO A 33 4.44 4.59 9.69
C PRO A 33 4.17 6.00 9.13
N ILE A 34 5.10 6.50 8.31
CA ILE A 34 5.00 7.83 7.68
C ILE A 34 3.72 7.88 6.83
N GLY A 35 2.98 8.97 6.96
CA GLY A 35 1.70 9.16 6.29
C GLY A 35 0.50 8.58 7.05
N TYR A 36 0.71 7.89 8.17
CA TYR A 36 -0.36 7.36 9.02
C TYR A 36 -0.48 8.16 10.33
N THR A 37 -1.68 8.21 10.88
CA THR A 37 -1.99 8.85 12.18
C THR A 37 -2.61 7.84 13.13
N THR A 38 -2.22 7.87 14.40
CA THR A 38 -2.85 7.02 15.43
C THR A 38 -4.31 7.44 15.62
N GLN A 39 -5.23 6.49 15.50
CA GLN A 39 -6.61 6.62 15.94
C GLN A 39 -7.01 5.36 16.70
N GLY A 40 -7.10 5.46 18.03
CA GLY A 40 -7.29 4.30 18.91
C GLY A 40 -6.17 3.27 18.75
N ASN A 41 -6.56 2.02 18.49
CA ASN A 41 -5.64 0.89 18.30
C ASN A 41 -5.14 0.74 16.85
N TYR A 42 -5.37 1.74 15.99
CA TYR A 42 -5.02 1.67 14.57
C TYR A 42 -4.14 2.83 14.15
N CYS A 43 -3.34 2.57 13.13
CA CYS A 43 -2.71 3.58 12.29
C CYS A 43 -3.61 3.77 11.07
N VAL A 44 -4.21 4.96 10.96
CA VAL A 44 -5.12 5.32 9.86
C VAL A 44 -4.35 6.09 8.79
N PRO A 45 -4.41 5.69 7.51
CA PRO A 45 -3.68 6.34 6.43
C PRO A 45 -4.24 7.72 6.10
N GLY A 46 -3.34 8.69 5.93
CA GLY A 46 -3.64 9.99 5.32
C GLY A 46 -3.50 9.95 3.80
N ARG A 47 -3.70 11.11 3.15
CA ARG A 47 -3.68 11.24 1.67
C ARG A 47 -2.37 10.82 0.99
N GLN A 48 -1.26 10.85 1.72
CA GLN A 48 0.07 10.54 1.21
C GLN A 48 0.59 9.17 1.69
N ALA A 49 -0.22 8.42 2.45
CA ALA A 49 0.15 7.09 2.89
C ALA A 49 0.28 6.14 1.69
N THR A 50 1.36 5.35 1.69
CA THR A 50 1.50 4.19 0.82
C THR A 50 1.10 2.93 1.58
N ILE A 51 1.03 1.80 0.86
CA ILE A 51 0.71 0.49 1.46
C ILE A 51 1.67 0.22 2.62
N ALA A 52 1.15 -0.10 3.79
CA ALA A 52 1.93 -0.56 4.91
C ALA A 52 1.35 -1.86 5.46
N ILE A 53 2.22 -2.77 5.89
CA ILE A 53 1.85 -4.05 6.51
C ILE A 53 2.72 -4.30 7.74
N PRO A 54 2.25 -5.08 8.73
CA PRO A 54 3.07 -5.44 9.88
C PRO A 54 4.34 -6.16 9.45
N LYS A 55 5.46 -5.86 10.12
CA LYS A 55 6.76 -6.47 9.81
C LYS A 55 6.92 -7.80 10.54
N LEU A 56 6.89 -8.88 9.77
CA LEU A 56 7.31 -10.21 10.17
C LEU A 56 8.58 -10.61 9.39
N GLY A 57 9.75 -10.51 10.03
CA GLY A 57 11.04 -10.82 9.40
C GLY A 57 11.47 -9.77 8.37
N VAL A 58 11.95 -10.22 7.21
CA VAL A 58 12.45 -9.38 6.11
C VAL A 58 11.28 -8.85 5.28
N CYS A 59 11.24 -7.53 5.04
CA CYS A 59 10.20 -6.91 4.22
C CYS A 59 10.24 -7.40 2.75
N PRO A 60 9.08 -7.48 2.06
CA PRO A 60 9.04 -7.88 0.67
C PRO A 60 9.76 -6.90 -0.27
N ILE A 61 9.98 -7.31 -1.51
CA ILE A 61 10.53 -6.45 -2.57
C ILE A 61 9.64 -5.20 -2.71
N ASN A 62 10.27 -4.03 -2.86
CA ASN A 62 9.64 -2.70 -2.93
C ASN A 62 9.01 -2.20 -1.61
N TYR A 63 9.27 -2.88 -0.48
CA TYR A 63 8.92 -2.41 0.85
C TYR A 63 10.18 -2.07 1.66
N ALA A 64 10.17 -0.93 2.35
CA ALA A 64 11.20 -0.54 3.29
C ALA A 64 10.74 -0.79 4.73
N THR A 65 11.67 -1.13 5.63
CA THR A 65 11.36 -1.22 7.06
C THR A 65 11.14 0.17 7.64
N GLN A 66 10.03 0.36 8.33
CA GLN A 66 9.78 1.51 9.16
C GLN A 66 9.20 1.06 10.52
N GLY A 67 10.06 1.01 11.54
CA GLY A 67 9.67 0.48 12.85
C GLY A 67 9.15 -0.95 12.74
N ASN A 68 7.93 -1.17 13.24
CA ASN A 68 7.26 -2.48 13.22
C ASN A 68 6.47 -2.74 11.93
N TYR A 69 6.72 -1.97 10.86
CA TYR A 69 6.01 -2.07 9.59
C TYR A 69 6.95 -2.18 8.40
N CYS A 70 6.44 -2.79 7.34
CA CYS A 70 6.99 -2.72 6.00
C CYS A 70 6.15 -1.73 5.19
N VAL A 71 6.77 -0.67 4.67
CA VAL A 71 6.10 0.42 3.95
C VAL A 71 6.52 0.41 2.49
N GLY A 72 5.53 0.32 1.60
CA GLY A 72 5.71 0.18 0.17
C GLY A 72 6.11 1.49 -0.50
N ASN A 73 6.95 1.40 -1.53
CA ASN A 73 7.17 2.50 -2.47
C ASN A 73 6.13 2.46 -3.61
N GLN A 74 6.28 3.33 -4.62
CA GLN A 74 5.35 3.43 -5.76
C GLN A 74 5.27 2.15 -6.63
N ARG A 75 6.24 1.25 -6.51
CA ARG A 75 6.28 -0.05 -7.22
C ARG A 75 5.83 -1.22 -6.33
N ALA A 76 5.44 -0.94 -5.08
CA ALA A 76 4.97 -1.96 -4.17
C ALA A 76 3.64 -2.52 -4.67
N LYS A 77 3.60 -3.85 -4.83
CA LYS A 77 2.38 -4.59 -5.11
C LYS A 77 1.67 -4.93 -3.79
N PRO A 78 0.34 -5.14 -3.80
CA PRO A 78 -0.38 -5.56 -2.61
C PRO A 78 0.29 -6.78 -1.96
N ALA A 79 0.47 -6.73 -0.65
CA ALA A 79 1.09 -7.80 0.11
C ALA A 79 0.26 -8.10 1.36
N VAL A 80 0.23 -9.37 1.73
CA VAL A 80 -0.41 -9.86 2.95
C VAL A 80 0.52 -10.80 3.69
N ILE A 81 0.34 -10.92 5.00
CA ILE A 81 1.07 -11.90 5.81
C ILE A 81 0.71 -13.30 5.30
N LYS A 82 1.73 -14.12 5.06
CA LYS A 82 1.55 -15.50 4.62
C LYS A 82 1.02 -16.33 5.78
N SER A 83 -0.17 -16.91 5.59
CA SER A 83 -0.75 -17.92 6.47
C SER A 83 -1.07 -19.15 5.64
N GLY A 84 -0.12 -20.06 5.52
CA GLY A 84 -0.21 -21.23 4.65
C GLY A 84 0.21 -20.96 3.20
N VAL A 85 -0.55 -21.48 2.24
CA VAL A 85 -0.29 -21.31 0.80
C VAL A 85 -0.78 -19.93 0.35
N CYS A 86 -0.01 -19.27 -0.54
CA CYS A 86 -0.42 -17.99 -1.06
C CYS A 86 -1.65 -18.12 -1.99
N PRO A 87 -2.58 -17.14 -1.97
CA PRO A 87 -3.72 -17.11 -2.88
C PRO A 87 -3.28 -17.11 -4.35
N VAL A 88 -4.18 -17.51 -5.25
CA VAL A 88 -3.97 -17.41 -6.69
C VAL A 88 -3.64 -15.95 -7.07
N GLY A 89 -2.62 -15.75 -7.90
CA GLY A 89 -2.13 -14.42 -8.29
C GLY A 89 -1.14 -13.79 -7.30
N TYR A 90 -0.73 -14.51 -6.25
CA TYR A 90 0.30 -14.09 -5.31
C TYR A 90 1.49 -15.05 -5.30
N VAL A 91 2.69 -14.50 -5.10
CA VAL A 91 3.93 -15.27 -4.91
C VAL A 91 4.45 -15.14 -3.49
N THR A 92 5.08 -16.20 -3.00
CA THR A 92 5.77 -16.17 -1.69
C THR A 92 7.00 -15.27 -1.77
N GLN A 93 7.09 -14.31 -0.85
CA GLN A 93 8.31 -13.56 -0.55
C GLN A 93 8.53 -13.59 0.96
N GLY A 94 9.35 -14.53 1.43
CA GLY A 94 9.56 -14.76 2.86
C GLY A 94 8.25 -15.06 3.59
N ASN A 95 7.93 -14.23 4.59
CA ASN A 95 6.72 -14.36 5.42
C ASN A 95 5.48 -13.70 4.80
N TYR A 96 5.52 -13.35 3.51
CA TYR A 96 4.45 -12.63 2.84
C TYR A 96 4.04 -13.29 1.53
N CYS A 97 2.79 -13.05 1.16
CA CYS A 97 2.27 -13.27 -0.18
C CYS A 97 2.18 -11.92 -0.87
N VAL A 98 2.84 -11.76 -2.01
CA VAL A 98 2.89 -10.51 -2.79
C VAL A 98 2.22 -10.71 -4.13
N GLY A 99 1.31 -9.82 -4.51
CA GLY A 99 0.59 -9.88 -5.78
C GLY A 99 1.53 -9.86 -6.98
N GLN A 100 1.18 -10.58 -8.04
CA GLN A 100 1.97 -10.67 -9.27
C GLN A 100 1.76 -9.56 -10.27
#